data_AF-A0A2V8LKH0-F1
#
_entry.id   AF-A0A2V8LKH0-F1
#
_cell.length_a   1.000
_cell.length_b   1.000
_cell.length_c   1.000
_cell.angle_alpha   90.00
_cell.angle_beta   90.00
_cell.angle_gamma   90.00
#
_symmetry.space_group_name_H-M   'P 1'
#
loop_
_entity.id
_entity.type
_entity.pdbx_description
1 polymer ?
#
loop_
_entity_poly.entity_id
_entity_poly.type
_entity_poly.pdbx_seq_one_letter_code
_entity_poly.pdbx_strand_id
1 'polypeptide(L)'
;MRACLLLVTLFIAASVSATAAQAPQRPPLTNYDPNTWKPFISQEGSFEVAFPGTPAIITIPQDTPLGRLLIHVYVVRTTVAEFGISYIDIPAATAEPQFVKDFLDGGRDQMVRDGAVVISEKDMSLNGIKGRDLLVTVDGTIGHNRFFLIKGRLYSLSIATTPQTAFKSGKPSSTESERTDFYQTISGRFFGSFKITLADAVADAPQQTAGGAEEILAGVDGKTDLYPADADAKKEIGDAVSRAAVEHKRVLLIFGANWCYDCHVLDQALHDGEAGKIVSQDFLLIHVDIGEGERNADLVKTYKIPLDKGVPAVSILESNGRLLYSSGDGEFEAARRMLKKDLVQFLNKWKRLRS
;
A
#
# COMPACT_ATOMS: atom_id res chain seq x y z
N MET A 1 -13.66 11.57 -20.52
CA MET A 1 -14.02 11.72 -19.10
C MET A 1 -12.74 12.00 -18.34
N ARG A 2 -12.56 13.20 -17.78
CA ARG A 2 -11.38 13.50 -16.96
C ARG A 2 -11.58 12.83 -15.59
N ALA A 3 -10.81 11.80 -15.29
CA ALA A 3 -10.82 11.16 -13.99
C ALA A 3 -10.39 12.19 -12.93
N CYS A 4 -11.36 12.72 -12.18
CA CYS A 4 -11.12 13.64 -11.10
C CYS A 4 -10.91 12.81 -9.85
N LEU A 5 -9.66 12.45 -9.55
CA LEU A 5 -9.30 11.77 -8.30
C LEU A 5 -8.87 12.83 -7.29
N LEU A 6 -9.41 12.73 -6.07
CA LEU A 6 -9.13 13.65 -4.97
C LEU A 6 -7.63 13.62 -4.61
N LEU A 7 -6.96 14.78 -4.70
CA LEU A 7 -5.71 15.00 -3.95
C LEU A 7 -6.11 15.18 -2.48
N VAL A 8 -6.06 14.09 -1.73
CA VAL A 8 -6.42 14.12 -0.31
C VAL A 8 -5.28 14.77 0.46
N THR A 9 -5.41 16.06 0.70
CA THR A 9 -4.60 16.75 1.69
C THR A 9 -5.27 16.55 3.04
N LEU A 10 -4.66 15.69 3.87
CA LEU A 10 -5.10 15.55 5.25
C LEU A 10 -4.61 16.76 6.04
N PHE A 11 -5.47 17.77 6.14
CA PHE A 11 -5.55 18.55 7.37
C PHE A 11 -6.48 17.77 8.26
N ILE A 12 -5.99 17.24 9.39
CA ILE A 12 -6.94 16.74 10.37
C ILE A 12 -7.68 17.99 10.89
N ALA A 13 -8.87 18.25 10.37
CA ALA A 13 -9.73 19.39 10.72
C ALA A 13 -10.47 19.13 12.02
N ALA A 14 -10.76 20.19 12.79
CA ALA A 14 -11.25 20.08 14.18
C ALA A 14 -12.76 19.87 14.27
N SER A 15 -13.46 19.79 13.13
CA SER A 15 -14.91 19.86 13.08
C SER A 15 -15.53 18.73 12.24
N VAL A 16 -16.20 17.87 13.00
CA VAL A 16 -17.15 16.78 12.72
C VAL A 16 -18.13 17.03 11.57
N SER A 17 -18.30 16.01 10.71
CA SER A 17 -19.62 15.54 10.19
C SER A 17 -19.48 14.14 9.58
N ALA A 18 -18.90 13.21 10.33
CA ALA A 18 -19.13 11.79 10.14
C ALA A 18 -19.80 11.28 11.42
N THR A 19 -20.79 10.40 11.28
CA THR A 19 -21.44 9.71 12.40
C THR A 19 -20.40 9.31 13.45
N ALA A 20 -20.59 9.80 14.68
CA ALA A 20 -19.57 10.00 15.72
C ALA A 20 -18.91 8.71 16.30
N ALA A 21 -18.99 7.57 15.63
CA ALA A 21 -18.51 6.30 16.15
C ALA A 21 -17.10 5.90 15.70
N GLN A 22 -16.55 6.42 14.58
CA GLN A 22 -15.34 5.85 13.96
C GLN A 22 -14.42 6.85 13.22
N ALA A 23 -14.47 8.16 13.53
CA ALA A 23 -13.46 9.07 13.00
C ALA A 23 -12.08 8.73 13.58
N PRO A 24 -11.00 8.66 12.77
CA PRO A 24 -9.66 8.42 13.29
C PRO A 24 -9.33 9.42 14.39
N GLN A 25 -8.86 8.93 15.53
CA GLN A 25 -8.48 9.82 16.63
C GLN A 25 -7.32 10.71 16.17
N ARG A 26 -7.51 12.02 16.33
CA ARG A 26 -6.46 12.99 16.02
C ARG A 26 -5.26 12.73 16.95
N PRO A 27 -4.03 12.71 16.43
CA PRO A 27 -2.84 12.56 17.26
C PRO A 27 -2.75 13.64 18.35
N PRO A 28 -2.17 13.34 19.52
CA PRO A 28 -1.99 14.33 20.58
C PRO A 28 -1.06 15.46 20.13
N LEU A 29 -1.32 16.68 20.60
CA LEU A 29 -0.45 17.83 20.37
C LEU A 29 0.72 17.78 21.36
N THR A 30 1.96 17.78 20.86
CA THR A 30 3.18 17.78 21.70
C THR A 30 3.92 19.11 21.59
N ASN A 31 4.76 19.45 22.58
CA ASN A 31 5.65 20.60 22.44
C ASN A 31 6.68 20.33 21.34
N TYR A 32 6.97 21.34 20.52
CA TYR A 32 8.06 21.27 19.54
C TYR A 32 9.43 21.35 20.24
N ASP A 33 10.34 20.45 19.87
CA ASP A 33 11.74 20.47 20.28
C ASP A 33 12.62 20.24 19.02
N PRO A 34 13.52 21.17 18.66
CA PRO A 34 14.39 21.00 17.50
C PRO A 34 15.37 19.81 17.60
N ASN A 35 15.55 19.20 18.77
CA ASN A 35 16.47 18.08 18.98
C ASN A 35 15.82 16.70 18.83
N THR A 36 14.48 16.62 18.70
CA THR A 36 13.76 15.34 18.65
C THR A 36 13.60 14.77 17.25
N TRP A 37 14.13 15.46 16.24
CA TRP A 37 14.05 15.01 14.86
C TRP A 37 14.79 13.69 14.66
N LYS A 38 14.05 12.67 14.24
CA LYS A 38 14.60 11.34 13.94
C LYS A 38 14.12 10.87 12.57
N PRO A 39 14.97 10.20 11.77
CA PRO A 39 14.53 9.48 10.59
C PRO A 39 13.43 8.47 10.97
N PHE A 40 12.41 8.40 10.14
CA PHE A 40 11.37 7.40 10.16
C PHE A 40 11.36 6.72 8.80
N ILE A 41 11.41 5.39 8.79
CA ILE A 41 11.41 4.58 7.57
C ILE A 41 10.10 3.80 7.54
N SER A 42 9.31 4.00 6.49
CA SER A 42 8.18 3.13 6.17
C SER A 42 8.59 2.17 5.08
N GLN A 43 8.70 0.88 5.44
CA GLN A 43 8.93 -0.18 4.47
C GLN A 43 7.71 -0.33 3.54
N GLU A 44 6.51 -0.37 4.12
CA GLU A 44 5.23 -0.47 3.39
C GLU A 44 5.03 0.71 2.44
N GLY A 45 5.32 1.91 2.92
CA GLY A 45 5.27 3.14 2.15
C GLY A 45 6.45 3.32 1.22
N SER A 46 7.52 2.54 1.33
CA SER A 46 8.77 2.70 0.57
C SER A 46 9.35 4.12 0.63
N PHE A 47 9.38 4.70 1.84
CA PHE A 47 9.98 6.01 2.05
C PHE A 47 10.75 6.12 3.38
N GLU A 48 11.64 7.10 3.42
CA GLU A 48 12.27 7.63 4.63
C GLU A 48 11.93 9.12 4.73
N VAL A 49 11.60 9.61 5.93
CA VAL A 49 11.44 11.04 6.23
C VAL A 49 11.74 11.28 7.71
N ALA A 50 12.30 12.42 8.08
CA ALA A 50 12.53 12.77 9.47
C ALA A 50 11.29 13.46 10.07
N PHE A 51 10.92 13.09 11.31
CA PHE A 51 9.85 13.72 12.06
C PHE A 51 10.35 14.29 13.40
N PRO A 52 9.80 15.42 13.90
CA PRO A 52 10.09 15.97 15.23
C PRO A 52 9.33 15.21 16.34
N GLY A 53 9.46 13.88 16.36
CA GLY A 53 8.71 12.99 17.23
C GLY A 53 8.40 11.66 16.57
N THR A 54 7.63 10.81 17.26
CA THR A 54 7.15 9.55 16.69
C THR A 54 5.81 9.80 15.99
N PRO A 55 5.68 9.53 14.67
CA PRO A 55 4.43 9.73 13.96
C PRO A 55 3.35 8.77 14.44
N ALA A 56 2.12 9.27 14.57
CA ALA A 56 0.95 8.43 14.61
C ALA A 56 0.67 7.91 13.20
N ILE A 57 0.31 6.64 13.10
CA ILE A 57 0.03 5.95 11.83
C ILE A 57 -1.47 5.69 11.76
N ILE A 58 -2.10 6.12 10.67
CA ILE A 58 -3.55 6.06 10.48
C ILE A 58 -3.82 5.55 9.07
N THR A 59 -4.67 4.54 8.95
CA THR A 59 -5.20 4.09 7.66
C THR A 59 -6.64 4.55 7.51
N ILE A 60 -6.92 5.28 6.45
CA ILE A 60 -8.23 5.88 6.18
C ILE A 60 -8.80 5.24 4.93
N PRO A 61 -9.91 4.48 5.04
CA PRO A 61 -10.61 4.00 3.87
C PRO A 61 -11.32 5.17 3.19
N GLN A 62 -11.18 5.26 1.87
CA GLN A 62 -11.84 6.26 1.06
C GLN A 62 -12.51 5.61 -0.15
N ASP A 63 -13.81 5.82 -0.26
CA ASP A 63 -14.55 5.42 -1.45
C ASP A 63 -14.23 6.41 -2.58
N THR A 64 -13.81 5.87 -3.73
CA THR A 64 -13.49 6.63 -4.92
C THR A 64 -14.22 6.03 -6.14
N PRO A 65 -14.30 6.76 -7.27
CA PRO A 65 -14.79 6.18 -8.52
C PRO A 65 -14.00 4.94 -8.99
N LEU A 66 -12.77 4.75 -8.51
CA LEU A 66 -11.92 3.59 -8.79
C LEU A 66 -12.10 2.43 -7.80
N GLY A 67 -13.08 2.54 -6.89
CA GLY A 67 -13.29 1.61 -5.79
C GLY A 67 -12.79 2.18 -4.45
N ARG A 68 -12.84 1.33 -3.42
CA ARG A 68 -12.41 1.68 -2.07
C ARG A 68 -10.89 1.62 -1.98
N LEU A 69 -10.26 2.77 -1.81
CA LEU A 69 -8.81 2.91 -1.68
C LEU A 69 -8.44 3.18 -0.22
N LEU A 70 -7.22 2.85 0.17
CA LEU A 70 -6.69 3.10 1.51
C LEU A 70 -5.64 4.20 1.46
N ILE A 71 -5.79 5.18 2.35
CA ILE A 71 -4.82 6.26 2.54
C ILE A 71 -4.07 5.97 3.81
N HIS A 72 -2.76 5.81 3.71
CA HIS A 72 -1.87 5.58 4.84
C HIS A 72 -1.25 6.91 5.23
N VAL A 73 -1.41 7.31 6.47
CA VAL A 73 -1.06 8.65 6.97
C VAL A 73 -0.12 8.50 8.16
N TYR A 74 0.96 9.26 8.13
CA TYR A 74 1.98 9.33 9.17
C TYR A 74 2.09 10.78 9.59
N VAL A 75 1.74 11.09 10.84
CA VAL A 75 1.56 12.48 11.27
C VAL A 75 2.11 12.73 12.66
N VAL A 76 2.85 13.83 12.80
CA VAL A 76 3.29 14.38 14.10
C VAL A 76 2.70 15.77 14.27
N ARG A 77 2.03 15.98 15.40
CA ARG A 77 1.41 17.26 15.76
C ARG A 77 2.22 17.94 16.85
N THR A 78 2.79 19.09 16.54
CA THR A 78 3.54 19.89 17.50
C THR A 78 2.89 21.24 17.74
N THR A 79 3.29 21.95 18.80
CA THR A 79 2.82 23.31 19.09
C THR A 79 3.12 24.34 18.00
N VAL A 80 4.03 24.06 17.06
CA VAL A 80 4.40 24.98 15.99
C VAL A 80 3.82 24.61 14.62
N ALA A 81 3.67 23.31 14.34
CA ALA A 81 3.20 22.80 13.07
C ALA A 81 2.77 21.32 13.19
N GLU A 82 1.92 20.89 12.27
CA GLU A 82 1.64 19.48 11.98
C GLU A 82 2.45 19.07 10.75
N PHE A 83 3.19 17.97 10.88
CA PHE A 83 4.01 17.39 9.82
C PHE A 83 3.37 16.07 9.40
N GLY A 84 3.16 15.89 8.11
CA GLY A 84 2.49 14.72 7.57
C GLY A 84 3.17 14.15 6.34
N ILE A 85 3.21 12.83 6.23
CA ILE A 85 3.31 12.16 4.94
C ILE A 85 2.15 11.19 4.80
N SER A 86 1.57 11.13 3.62
CA SER A 86 0.62 10.10 3.26
C SER A 86 0.95 9.47 1.92
N TYR A 87 0.46 8.26 1.71
CA TYR A 87 0.39 7.67 0.39
C TYR A 87 -0.94 6.97 0.14
N ILE A 88 -1.29 6.87 -1.13
CA ILE A 88 -2.42 6.08 -1.64
C ILE A 88 -2.00 5.39 -2.93
N ASP A 89 -2.34 4.11 -3.04
CA ASP A 89 -2.19 3.34 -4.28
C ASP A 89 -3.39 3.55 -5.19
N ILE A 90 -3.15 4.03 -6.41
CA ILE A 90 -4.17 4.40 -7.37
C ILE A 90 -4.10 3.42 -8.55
N PRO A 91 -5.08 2.49 -8.66
CA PRO A 91 -5.18 1.61 -9.81
C PRO A 91 -5.20 2.39 -11.12
N ALA A 92 -4.49 1.91 -12.14
CA ALA A 92 -4.34 2.50 -13.47
C ALA A 92 -3.60 3.86 -13.56
N ALA A 93 -3.09 4.43 -12.46
CA ALA A 93 -2.22 5.61 -12.55
C ALA A 93 -0.86 5.24 -13.14
N THR A 94 -0.43 5.99 -14.17
CA THR A 94 0.83 5.75 -14.86
C THR A 94 1.89 6.78 -14.47
N ALA A 95 3.15 6.47 -14.74
CA ALA A 95 4.28 7.40 -14.58
C ALA A 95 4.49 8.28 -15.84
N GLU A 96 3.55 8.28 -16.78
CA GLU A 96 3.64 9.05 -18.02
C GLU A 96 3.60 10.55 -17.69
N PRO A 97 4.57 11.38 -18.17
CA PRO A 97 4.72 12.75 -17.68
C PRO A 97 3.48 13.63 -17.85
N GLN A 98 2.76 13.51 -18.98
CA GLN A 98 1.56 14.31 -19.20
C GLN A 98 0.44 13.86 -18.26
N PHE A 99 0.24 12.56 -18.11
CA PHE A 99 -0.68 12.01 -17.12
C PHE A 99 -0.38 12.51 -15.70
N VAL A 100 0.88 12.45 -15.25
CA VAL A 100 1.29 12.94 -13.92
C VAL A 100 0.93 14.40 -13.74
N LYS A 101 1.23 15.24 -14.75
CA LYS A 101 0.90 16.67 -14.70
C LYS A 101 -0.60 16.90 -14.58
N ASP A 102 -1.39 16.28 -15.46
CA ASP A 102 -2.84 16.44 -15.48
C ASP A 102 -3.48 15.92 -14.18
N PHE A 103 -2.94 14.85 -13.62
CA PHE A 103 -3.36 14.29 -12.35
C PHE A 103 -3.12 15.28 -11.19
N LEU A 104 -1.92 15.84 -11.08
CA LEU A 104 -1.58 16.81 -10.05
C LEU A 104 -2.36 18.13 -10.21
N ASP A 105 -2.54 18.59 -11.45
CA ASP A 105 -3.37 19.76 -11.75
C ASP A 105 -4.83 19.54 -11.32
N GLY A 106 -5.39 18.36 -11.62
CA GLY A 106 -6.76 18.01 -11.28
C GLY A 106 -7.03 17.95 -9.78
N GLY A 107 -6.09 17.44 -9.00
CA GLY A 107 -6.25 17.44 -7.55
C GLY A 107 -5.98 18.81 -6.91
N ARG A 108 -5.11 19.66 -7.47
CA ARG A 108 -5.01 21.08 -7.06
C ARG A 108 -6.31 21.84 -7.36
N ASP A 109 -6.93 21.61 -8.51
CA ASP A 109 -8.27 22.15 -8.80
C ASP A 109 -9.33 21.68 -7.80
N GLN A 110 -9.22 20.42 -7.35
CA GLN A 110 -10.13 19.88 -6.34
C GLN A 110 -9.94 20.58 -4.99
N MET A 111 -8.70 20.76 -4.53
CA MET A 111 -8.43 21.51 -3.29
C MET A 111 -9.03 22.93 -3.34
N VAL A 112 -8.95 23.61 -4.49
CA VAL A 112 -9.56 24.95 -4.67
C VAL A 112 -11.08 24.88 -4.60
N ARG A 113 -11.71 23.88 -5.22
CA ARG A 113 -13.16 23.65 -5.08
C ARG A 113 -13.58 23.39 -3.63
N ASP A 114 -12.70 22.77 -2.85
CA ASP A 114 -12.92 22.47 -1.44
C ASP A 114 -12.57 23.66 -0.51
N GLY A 115 -12.29 24.85 -1.08
CA GLY A 115 -12.11 26.09 -0.32
C GLY A 115 -10.65 26.53 -0.14
N ALA A 116 -9.68 25.82 -0.71
CA ALA A 116 -8.29 26.25 -0.68
C ALA A 116 -8.02 27.45 -1.59
N VAL A 117 -7.19 28.37 -1.13
CA VAL A 117 -6.62 29.44 -1.96
C VAL A 117 -5.15 29.12 -2.21
N VAL A 118 -4.77 29.00 -3.48
CA VAL A 118 -3.37 28.77 -3.87
C VAL A 118 -2.55 30.04 -3.64
N ILE A 119 -1.50 29.93 -2.83
CA ILE A 119 -0.54 31.00 -2.57
C ILE A 119 0.62 30.90 -3.55
N SER A 120 1.19 29.70 -3.74
CA SER A 120 2.25 29.45 -4.71
C SER A 120 2.20 28.02 -5.22
N GLU A 121 2.56 27.84 -6.48
CA GLU A 121 2.54 26.54 -7.15
C GLU A 121 3.77 26.43 -8.04
N LYS A 122 4.54 25.34 -7.89
CA LYS A 122 5.77 25.13 -8.65
C LYS A 122 5.91 23.66 -9.03
N ASP A 123 6.16 23.39 -10.30
CA ASP A 123 6.64 22.07 -10.72
C ASP A 123 8.01 21.81 -10.10
N MET A 124 8.24 20.57 -9.68
CA MET A 124 9.50 20.17 -9.08
C MET A 124 9.95 18.78 -9.53
N SER A 125 11.19 18.45 -9.22
CA SER A 125 11.77 17.13 -9.43
C SER A 125 12.53 16.70 -8.19
N LEU A 126 12.36 15.45 -7.78
CA LEU A 126 13.15 14.81 -6.71
C LEU A 126 13.83 13.59 -7.31
N ASN A 127 15.15 13.64 -7.51
CA ASN A 127 15.92 12.54 -8.12
C ASN A 127 15.33 12.04 -9.46
N GLY A 128 14.84 12.96 -10.30
CA GLY A 128 14.21 12.65 -11.60
C GLY A 128 12.71 12.36 -11.52
N ILE A 129 12.15 12.21 -10.32
CA ILE A 129 10.72 12.00 -10.10
C ILE A 129 10.00 13.35 -10.18
N LYS A 130 9.08 13.48 -11.14
CA LYS A 130 8.26 14.68 -11.30
C LYS A 130 7.26 14.81 -10.15
N GLY A 131 7.08 16.04 -9.68
CA GLY A 131 6.16 16.36 -8.61
C GLY A 131 5.74 17.82 -8.63
N ARG A 132 4.97 18.20 -7.61
CA ARG A 132 4.40 19.54 -7.45
C ARG A 132 4.64 20.03 -6.02
N ASP A 133 5.24 21.21 -5.88
CA ASP A 133 5.31 21.97 -4.63
C ASP A 133 4.15 22.98 -4.63
N LEU A 134 3.27 22.89 -3.63
CA LEU A 134 2.04 23.65 -3.57
C LEU A 134 1.86 24.24 -2.17
N LEU A 135 1.80 25.57 -2.10
CA LEU A 135 1.48 26.31 -0.89
C LEU A 135 0.05 26.85 -1.02
N VAL A 136 -0.79 26.52 -0.06
CA VAL A 136 -2.20 26.94 -0.01
C VAL A 136 -2.54 27.56 1.35
N THR A 137 -3.64 28.29 1.40
CA THR A 137 -4.34 28.57 2.65
C THR A 137 -5.74 27.97 2.62
N VAL A 138 -6.16 27.36 3.73
CA VAL A 138 -7.50 26.80 3.95
C VAL A 138 -7.90 27.16 5.37
N ASP A 139 -9.04 27.83 5.54
CA ASP A 139 -9.58 28.23 6.86
C ASP A 139 -8.52 28.88 7.79
N GLY A 140 -7.70 29.77 7.23
CA GLY A 140 -6.64 30.47 7.96
C GLY A 140 -5.39 29.65 8.30
N THR A 141 -5.35 28.38 7.90
CA THR A 141 -4.18 27.50 8.03
C THR A 141 -3.33 27.55 6.76
N ILE A 142 -2.01 27.63 6.91
CA ILE A 142 -1.05 27.50 5.81
C ILE A 142 -0.72 26.03 5.60
N GLY A 143 -0.92 25.57 4.37
CA GLY A 143 -0.60 24.23 3.93
C GLY A 143 0.51 24.22 2.90
N HIS A 144 1.68 23.69 3.24
CA HIS A 144 2.76 23.46 2.28
C HIS A 144 2.83 21.99 1.94
N ASN A 145 2.55 21.67 0.68
CA ASN A 145 2.43 20.31 0.20
C ASN A 145 3.48 20.01 -0.88
N ARG A 146 4.01 18.79 -0.88
CA ARG A 146 4.76 18.23 -2.01
C ARG A 146 4.14 16.92 -2.43
N PHE A 147 3.83 16.81 -3.72
CA PHE A 147 3.19 15.63 -4.29
C PHE A 147 4.10 14.94 -5.29
N PHE A 148 4.16 13.61 -5.24
CA PHE A 148 4.90 12.77 -6.17
C PHE A 148 4.06 11.57 -6.58
N LEU A 149 3.90 11.31 -7.87
CA LEU A 149 3.23 10.12 -8.38
C LEU A 149 4.28 9.16 -8.93
N ILE A 150 4.44 8.00 -8.28
CA ILE A 150 5.51 7.04 -8.56
C ILE A 150 4.89 5.65 -8.70
N LYS A 151 5.01 5.03 -9.88
CA LYS A 151 4.52 3.66 -10.14
C LYS A 151 3.06 3.42 -9.65
N GLY A 152 2.18 4.42 -9.86
CA GLY A 152 0.77 4.36 -9.45
C GLY A 152 0.49 4.71 -7.98
N ARG A 153 1.51 5.06 -7.19
CA ARG A 153 1.37 5.54 -5.81
C ARG A 153 1.54 7.05 -5.73
N LEU A 154 0.55 7.74 -5.19
CA LEU A 154 0.63 9.16 -4.90
C LEU A 154 1.15 9.35 -3.48
N TYR A 155 2.30 10.00 -3.35
CA TYR A 155 2.84 10.50 -2.09
C TYR A 155 2.45 11.95 -1.90
N SER A 156 2.02 12.31 -0.68
CA SER A 156 1.78 13.68 -0.27
C SER A 156 2.55 13.95 1.02
N LEU A 157 3.49 14.88 0.98
CA LEU A 157 4.11 15.45 2.17
C LEU A 157 3.41 16.76 2.48
N SER A 158 3.11 17.03 3.75
CA SER A 158 2.42 18.23 4.19
C SER A 158 3.05 18.83 5.44
N ILE A 159 3.08 20.16 5.49
CA ILE A 159 3.24 20.94 6.71
C ILE A 159 2.00 21.83 6.83
N ALA A 160 1.29 21.70 7.95
CA ALA A 160 0.20 22.58 8.31
C ALA A 160 0.63 23.48 9.48
N THR A 161 0.51 24.79 9.31
CA THR A 161 0.96 25.77 10.30
C THR A 161 0.14 27.06 10.24
N THR A 162 0.35 27.97 11.18
CA THR A 162 -0.29 29.30 11.16
C THR A 162 0.46 30.28 10.24
N PRO A 163 -0.22 31.34 9.74
CA PRO A 163 0.43 32.42 9.02
C PRO A 163 1.53 33.13 9.83
N GLN A 164 1.39 33.22 11.14
CA GLN A 164 2.38 33.85 12.03
C GLN A 164 3.68 33.03 12.11
N THR A 165 3.57 31.69 12.11
CA THR A 165 4.75 30.83 12.03
C THR A 165 5.37 30.90 10.64
N ALA A 166 4.56 30.89 9.57
CA ALA A 166 5.04 30.79 8.19
C ALA A 166 5.66 32.08 7.62
N PHE A 167 5.07 33.25 7.93
CA PHE A 167 5.40 34.52 7.27
C PHE A 167 5.77 35.62 8.25
N LYS A 168 6.79 36.42 7.90
CA LYS A 168 7.28 37.56 8.69
C LYS A 168 6.18 38.59 8.99
N SER A 169 5.30 38.83 8.02
CA SER A 169 4.16 39.76 8.16
C SER A 169 2.93 39.14 8.83
N GLY A 170 2.95 37.84 9.13
CA GLY A 170 1.79 37.08 9.62
C GLY A 170 0.67 36.93 8.59
N LYS A 171 0.92 37.23 7.32
CA LYS A 171 -0.05 37.11 6.22
C LYS A 171 0.49 36.19 5.11
N PRO A 172 -0.38 35.41 4.43
CA PRO A 172 0.01 34.61 3.27
C PRO A 172 0.77 35.42 2.21
N SER A 173 1.89 34.88 1.73
CA SER A 173 2.69 35.49 0.66
C SER A 173 3.31 34.43 -0.25
N SER A 174 3.35 34.69 -1.55
CA SER A 174 4.05 33.85 -2.54
C SER A 174 5.55 34.15 -2.59
N THR A 175 6.00 35.24 -1.98
CA THR A 175 7.40 35.67 -1.98
C THR A 175 8.20 34.88 -0.95
N GLU A 176 9.24 34.16 -1.38
CA GLU A 176 10.02 33.31 -0.48
C GLU A 176 10.77 34.08 0.62
N SER A 177 11.25 35.29 0.34
CA SER A 177 11.92 36.13 1.34
C SER A 177 11.00 36.62 2.46
N GLU A 178 9.67 36.52 2.29
CA GLU A 178 8.67 36.81 3.33
C GLU A 178 8.48 35.65 4.31
N ARG A 179 9.06 34.47 4.04
CA ARG A 179 9.01 33.33 4.95
C ARG A 179 9.88 33.58 6.18
N THR A 180 9.42 33.14 7.36
CA THR A 180 10.26 33.21 8.57
C THR A 180 11.44 32.24 8.47
N ASP A 181 12.56 32.55 9.14
CA ASP A 181 13.72 31.67 9.16
C ASP A 181 13.40 30.34 9.86
N PHE A 182 12.54 30.40 10.89
CA PHE A 182 12.05 29.22 11.59
C PHE A 182 11.27 28.29 10.65
N TYR A 183 10.31 28.84 9.90
CA TYR A 183 9.53 28.08 8.93
C TYR A 183 10.42 27.44 7.84
N GLN A 184 11.38 28.21 7.31
CA GLN A 184 12.35 27.69 6.35
C GLN A 184 13.19 26.54 6.93
N THR A 185 13.59 26.65 8.20
CA THR A 185 14.35 25.61 8.90
C THR A 185 13.56 24.31 9.03
N ILE A 186 12.33 24.37 9.55
CA ILE A 186 11.50 23.16 9.75
C ILE A 186 11.04 22.54 8.43
N SER A 187 10.73 23.36 7.42
CA SER A 187 10.33 22.87 6.09
C SER A 187 11.50 22.27 5.32
N GLY A 188 12.68 22.91 5.37
CA GLY A 188 13.91 22.38 4.80
C GLY A 188 14.29 21.03 5.43
N ARG A 189 14.16 20.91 6.76
CA ARG A 189 14.45 19.65 7.46
C ARG A 189 13.47 18.55 7.10
N PHE A 190 12.17 18.85 7.11
CA PHE A 190 11.14 17.86 6.78
C PHE A 190 11.25 17.41 5.32
N PHE A 191 11.05 18.32 4.37
CA PHE A 191 11.02 17.96 2.94
C PHE A 191 12.39 17.53 2.42
N GLY A 192 13.49 18.08 2.95
CA GLY A 192 14.84 17.71 2.55
C GLY A 192 15.30 16.36 3.07
N SER A 193 14.65 15.84 4.11
CA SER A 193 14.91 14.48 4.62
C SER A 193 14.17 13.38 3.85
N PHE A 194 13.19 13.74 3.03
CA PHE A 194 12.36 12.79 2.31
C PHE A 194 13.17 12.05 1.24
N LYS A 195 13.12 10.72 1.30
CA LYS A 195 13.69 9.82 0.30
C LYS A 195 12.67 8.76 -0.02
N ILE A 196 12.66 8.37 -1.29
CA ILE A 196 11.98 7.16 -1.73
C ILE A 196 12.96 6.01 -1.55
N THR A 197 12.57 5.00 -0.77
CA THR A 197 13.38 3.81 -0.48
C THR A 197 12.87 2.62 -1.29
N LEU A 198 12.66 2.83 -2.60
CA LEU A 198 12.40 1.73 -3.52
C LEU A 198 13.59 0.79 -3.43
N ALA A 199 13.36 -0.41 -2.90
CA ALA A 199 14.39 -1.41 -2.78
C ALA A 199 14.81 -1.87 -4.18
N ASP A 200 15.93 -1.36 -4.65
CA ASP A 200 16.87 -2.11 -5.48
C ASP A 200 18.10 -2.34 -4.58
N ALA A 201 18.27 -3.57 -4.08
CA ALA A 201 19.46 -4.15 -3.44
C ALA A 201 20.17 -3.36 -2.31
N VAL A 202 20.02 -3.79 -1.04
CA VAL A 202 21.16 -4.09 -0.14
C VAL A 202 20.76 -5.21 0.82
N ALA A 203 21.48 -6.33 0.69
CA ALA A 203 21.51 -7.42 1.63
C ALA A 203 22.21 -7.01 2.95
N ASP A 204 21.79 -7.68 4.01
CA ASP A 204 22.53 -7.86 5.27
C ASP A 204 22.55 -6.67 6.25
N ALA A 205 21.56 -6.64 7.14
CA ALA A 205 21.72 -6.10 8.50
C ALA A 205 20.75 -6.81 9.47
N PRO A 206 21.12 -7.02 10.74
CA PRO A 206 20.45 -7.97 11.62
C PRO A 206 19.10 -7.44 12.12
N GLN A 207 18.11 -8.34 12.14
CA GLN A 207 16.81 -8.14 12.76
C GLN A 207 16.98 -7.76 14.24
N GLN A 208 16.49 -6.58 14.61
CA GLN A 208 16.01 -6.32 15.96
C GLN A 208 14.49 -6.13 15.93
N THR A 209 13.88 -6.93 16.79
CA THR A 209 12.46 -7.19 16.94
C THR A 209 11.76 -6.07 17.70
N ALA A 210 10.70 -5.52 17.11
CA ALA A 210 9.62 -4.86 17.83
C ALA A 210 8.31 -5.19 17.10
N GLY A 211 7.50 -6.04 17.72
CA GLY A 211 6.28 -6.59 17.15
C GLY A 211 5.20 -5.53 16.86
N GLY A 212 4.38 -5.81 15.85
CA GLY A 212 3.06 -5.20 15.68
C GLY A 212 2.75 -4.50 14.35
N ALA A 213 3.66 -4.48 13.37
CA ALA A 213 3.30 -4.10 12.00
C ALA A 213 3.04 -5.39 11.19
N GLU A 214 1.83 -5.51 10.64
CA GLU A 214 1.42 -6.71 9.90
C GLU A 214 2.23 -6.80 8.62
N GLU A 215 3.16 -7.74 8.60
CA GLU A 215 4.12 -7.92 7.52
C GLU A 215 3.40 -8.42 6.26
N ILE A 216 3.55 -7.74 5.11
CA ILE A 216 3.04 -8.22 3.80
C ILE A 216 3.91 -9.35 3.24
N LEU A 217 3.39 -10.12 2.28
CA LEU A 217 4.16 -11.18 1.62
C LEU A 217 5.43 -10.60 0.95
N ALA A 218 6.55 -11.31 1.09
CA ALA A 218 7.81 -10.87 0.51
C ALA A 218 7.77 -10.98 -1.02
N GLY A 219 8.30 -9.97 -1.72
CA GLY A 219 8.50 -10.04 -3.17
C GLY A 219 9.53 -11.10 -3.56
N VAL A 220 9.54 -11.48 -4.84
CA VAL A 220 10.52 -12.42 -5.40
C VAL A 220 11.46 -11.71 -6.38
N ASP A 221 12.74 -12.12 -6.37
CA ASP A 221 13.81 -11.55 -7.19
C ASP A 221 13.89 -12.14 -8.62
N GLY A 222 13.00 -13.10 -8.95
CA GLY A 222 12.92 -13.73 -10.26
C GLY A 222 11.67 -14.60 -10.41
N LYS A 223 11.29 -14.90 -11.66
CA LYS A 223 10.20 -15.83 -11.97
C LYS A 223 10.79 -17.23 -12.20
N THR A 224 10.40 -18.20 -11.39
CA THR A 224 10.74 -19.62 -11.57
C THR A 224 9.74 -20.29 -12.53
N ASP A 225 10.01 -21.52 -12.95
CA ASP A 225 9.03 -22.30 -13.70
C ASP A 225 8.08 -23.02 -12.73
N LEU A 226 7.11 -22.26 -12.19
CA LEU A 226 6.09 -22.77 -11.25
C LEU A 226 4.98 -23.56 -11.93
N TYR A 227 4.73 -23.24 -13.21
CA TYR A 227 3.65 -23.80 -14.03
C TYR A 227 4.25 -24.46 -15.28
N PRO A 228 4.81 -25.68 -15.18
CA PRO A 228 5.42 -26.36 -16.32
C PRO A 228 4.40 -26.57 -17.44
N ALA A 229 4.77 -26.21 -18.67
CA ALA A 229 3.85 -26.24 -19.81
C ALA A 229 3.41 -27.66 -20.23
N ASP A 230 4.09 -28.70 -19.77
CA ASP A 230 3.78 -30.11 -20.00
C ASP A 230 3.15 -30.82 -18.79
N ALA A 231 2.89 -30.10 -17.68
CA ALA A 231 2.23 -30.64 -16.51
C ALA A 231 0.79 -31.09 -16.81
N ASP A 232 0.45 -32.31 -16.38
CA ASP A 232 -0.92 -32.82 -16.42
C ASP A 232 -1.61 -32.51 -15.09
N ALA A 233 -2.19 -31.30 -15.01
CA ALA A 233 -2.85 -30.83 -13.80
C ALA A 233 -3.96 -31.77 -13.31
N LYS A 234 -4.66 -32.49 -14.20
CA LYS A 234 -5.70 -33.44 -13.79
C LYS A 234 -5.09 -34.63 -13.07
N LYS A 235 -4.02 -35.18 -13.64
CA LYS A 235 -3.29 -36.29 -13.05
C LYS A 235 -2.67 -35.87 -11.71
N GLU A 236 -2.02 -34.71 -11.65
CA GLU A 236 -1.40 -34.20 -10.42
C GLU A 236 -2.41 -33.99 -9.30
N ILE A 237 -3.59 -33.42 -9.60
CA ILE A 237 -4.67 -33.29 -8.63
C ILE A 237 -5.17 -34.67 -8.18
N GLY A 238 -5.35 -35.62 -9.10
CA GLY A 238 -5.76 -36.99 -8.77
C GLY A 238 -4.76 -37.72 -7.86
N ASP A 239 -3.47 -37.58 -8.15
CA ASP A 239 -2.38 -38.13 -7.35
C ASP A 239 -2.33 -37.46 -5.97
N ALA A 240 -2.49 -36.13 -5.91
CA ALA A 240 -2.55 -35.38 -4.66
C ALA A 240 -3.74 -35.78 -3.79
N VAL A 241 -4.94 -35.95 -4.37
CA VAL A 241 -6.12 -36.41 -3.63
C VAL A 241 -5.90 -37.82 -3.07
N SER A 242 -5.29 -38.72 -3.85
CA SER A 242 -4.99 -40.08 -3.40
C SER A 242 -4.01 -40.10 -2.21
N ARG A 243 -3.01 -39.21 -2.23
CA ARG A 243 -2.05 -39.04 -1.14
C ARG A 243 -2.64 -38.32 0.08
N ALA A 244 -3.49 -37.33 -0.13
CA ALA A 244 -4.07 -36.49 0.92
C ALA A 244 -4.80 -37.32 2.00
N ALA A 245 -5.47 -38.40 1.59
CA ALA A 245 -6.13 -39.32 2.51
C ALA A 245 -5.15 -40.05 3.44
N VAL A 246 -4.02 -40.51 2.91
CA VAL A 246 -2.99 -41.26 3.63
C VAL A 246 -2.12 -40.34 4.48
N GLU A 247 -1.74 -39.19 3.95
CA GLU A 247 -0.90 -38.20 4.64
C GLU A 247 -1.67 -37.33 5.64
N HIS A 248 -2.99 -37.52 5.75
CA HIS A 248 -3.89 -36.69 6.56
C HIS A 248 -3.79 -35.20 6.22
N LYS A 249 -3.65 -34.87 4.94
CA LYS A 249 -3.54 -33.50 4.43
C LYS A 249 -4.79 -33.10 3.63
N ARG A 250 -4.89 -31.81 3.31
CA ARG A 250 -5.79 -31.26 2.29
C ARG A 250 -5.02 -30.93 1.03
N VAL A 251 -5.72 -30.70 -0.08
CA VAL A 251 -5.07 -30.28 -1.33
C VAL A 251 -5.31 -28.78 -1.52
N LEU A 252 -4.24 -28.02 -1.69
CA LEU A 252 -4.24 -26.59 -1.98
C LEU A 252 -3.91 -26.41 -3.46
N LEU A 253 -4.88 -25.91 -4.22
CA LEU A 253 -4.72 -25.63 -5.66
C LEU A 253 -4.48 -24.14 -5.87
N ILE A 254 -3.45 -23.80 -6.64
CA ILE A 254 -3.16 -22.43 -7.07
C ILE A 254 -3.31 -22.37 -8.59
N PHE A 255 -4.31 -21.64 -9.06
CA PHE A 255 -4.54 -21.36 -10.46
C PHE A 255 -3.79 -20.09 -10.85
N GLY A 256 -2.94 -20.19 -11.87
CA GLY A 256 -2.09 -19.09 -12.28
C GLY A 256 -1.25 -19.46 -13.50
N ALA A 257 -0.18 -18.70 -13.72
CA ALA A 257 0.75 -18.93 -14.81
C ALA A 257 2.11 -18.30 -14.49
N ASN A 258 3.17 -18.74 -15.18
CA ASN A 258 4.52 -18.21 -14.96
C ASN A 258 4.64 -16.70 -15.22
N TRP A 259 3.83 -16.12 -16.11
CA TRP A 259 3.85 -14.68 -16.37
C TRP A 259 3.31 -13.84 -15.20
N CYS A 260 2.50 -14.42 -14.31
CA CYS A 260 1.83 -13.75 -13.20
C CYS A 260 2.81 -13.54 -12.02
N TYR A 261 3.19 -12.29 -11.76
CA TYR A 261 4.14 -11.98 -10.67
C TYR A 261 3.58 -12.33 -9.28
N ASP A 262 2.31 -11.99 -9.00
CA ASP A 262 1.67 -12.28 -7.72
C ASP A 262 1.57 -13.79 -7.42
N CYS A 263 1.54 -14.62 -8.46
CA CYS A 263 1.59 -16.07 -8.34
C CYS A 263 2.92 -16.54 -7.73
N HIS A 264 4.04 -15.92 -8.13
CA HIS A 264 5.36 -16.19 -7.54
C HIS A 264 5.47 -15.66 -6.11
N VAL A 265 4.88 -14.49 -5.83
CA VAL A 265 4.87 -13.93 -4.46
C VAL A 265 4.07 -14.82 -3.51
N LEU A 266 2.90 -15.29 -3.94
CA LEU A 266 2.11 -16.23 -3.16
C LEU A 266 2.86 -17.54 -2.96
N ASP A 267 3.46 -18.10 -4.02
CA ASP A 267 4.22 -19.35 -3.93
C ASP A 267 5.40 -19.27 -2.96
N GLN A 268 6.20 -18.19 -3.02
CA GLN A 268 7.29 -17.96 -2.08
C GLN A 268 6.78 -17.95 -0.63
N ALA A 269 5.68 -17.23 -0.39
CA ALA A 269 5.09 -17.17 0.94
C ALA A 269 4.53 -18.52 1.42
N LEU A 270 4.03 -19.36 0.50
CA LEU A 270 3.56 -20.71 0.79
C LEU A 270 4.71 -21.70 1.06
N HIS A 271 5.96 -21.34 0.75
CA HIS A 271 7.15 -22.12 1.06
C HIS A 271 7.95 -21.58 2.27
N ASP A 272 7.76 -20.31 2.62
CA ASP A 272 8.53 -19.63 3.66
C ASP A 272 7.78 -19.40 4.97
N GLY A 273 8.56 -19.20 6.04
CA GLY A 273 8.06 -18.69 7.31
C GLY A 273 7.00 -19.58 7.97
N GLU A 274 6.01 -18.96 8.60
CA GLU A 274 4.92 -19.68 9.28
C GLU A 274 3.94 -20.33 8.30
N ALA A 275 3.62 -19.63 7.20
CA ALA A 275 2.74 -20.18 6.16
C ALA A 275 3.33 -21.45 5.55
N GLY A 276 4.62 -21.47 5.19
CA GLY A 276 5.31 -22.67 4.70
C GLY A 276 5.33 -23.84 5.67
N LYS A 277 5.42 -23.56 6.98
CA LYS A 277 5.28 -24.61 8.01
C LYS A 277 3.89 -25.23 8.01
N ILE A 278 2.84 -24.42 7.88
CA ILE A 278 1.46 -24.92 7.83
C ILE A 278 1.23 -25.70 6.52
N VAL A 279 1.68 -25.16 5.39
CA VAL A 279 1.55 -25.81 4.07
C VAL A 279 2.23 -27.18 4.06
N SER A 280 3.50 -27.25 4.46
CA SER A 280 4.24 -28.53 4.48
C SER A 280 3.63 -29.60 5.39
N GLN A 281 3.01 -29.18 6.50
CA GLN A 281 2.41 -30.10 7.48
C GLN A 281 1.01 -30.56 7.09
N ASP A 282 0.17 -29.66 6.58
CA ASP A 282 -1.27 -29.90 6.49
C ASP A 282 -1.82 -29.87 5.05
N PHE A 283 -0.99 -29.51 4.05
CA PHE A 283 -1.41 -29.38 2.66
C PHE A 283 -0.50 -30.10 1.65
N LEU A 284 -1.09 -30.51 0.54
CA LEU A 284 -0.41 -30.85 -0.71
C LEU A 284 -0.69 -29.71 -1.69
N LEU A 285 0.34 -28.93 -2.00
CA LEU A 285 0.29 -27.78 -2.91
C LEU A 285 0.41 -28.24 -4.36
N ILE A 286 -0.52 -27.82 -5.22
CA ILE A 286 -0.54 -28.12 -6.66
C ILE A 286 -0.79 -26.83 -7.45
N HIS A 287 0.04 -26.62 -8.48
CA HIS A 287 -0.08 -25.50 -9.40
C HIS A 287 -0.88 -25.92 -10.63
N VAL A 288 -1.88 -25.12 -11.01
CA VAL A 288 -2.73 -25.38 -12.18
C VAL A 288 -2.52 -24.26 -13.19
N ASP A 289 -1.79 -24.58 -14.27
CA ASP A 289 -1.50 -23.63 -15.33
C ASP A 289 -2.77 -23.26 -16.09
N ILE A 290 -3.06 -21.96 -16.19
CA ILE A 290 -4.18 -21.43 -16.97
C ILE A 290 -3.75 -20.90 -18.35
N GLY A 291 -2.44 -20.88 -18.66
CA GLY A 291 -1.92 -20.24 -19.85
C GLY A 291 -2.23 -18.74 -19.84
N GLU A 292 -2.74 -18.20 -20.96
CA GLU A 292 -3.31 -16.84 -21.05
C GLU A 292 -4.83 -16.84 -20.76
N GLY A 293 -5.36 -17.93 -20.18
CA GLY A 293 -6.76 -18.14 -19.84
C GLY A 293 -7.45 -19.29 -20.60
N GLU A 294 -6.73 -19.96 -21.50
CA GLU A 294 -7.25 -21.03 -22.36
C GLU A 294 -6.95 -22.45 -21.84
N ARG A 295 -5.96 -22.62 -20.96
CA ARG A 295 -5.54 -23.95 -20.48
C ARG A 295 -6.36 -24.37 -19.27
N ASN A 296 -6.56 -25.68 -19.13
CA ASN A 296 -7.27 -26.28 -17.99
C ASN A 296 -8.66 -25.67 -17.71
N ALA A 297 -9.35 -25.18 -18.76
CA ALA A 297 -10.64 -24.50 -18.63
C ALA A 297 -11.72 -25.36 -17.94
N ASP A 298 -11.65 -26.68 -18.10
CA ASP A 298 -12.56 -27.60 -17.43
C ASP A 298 -12.27 -27.72 -15.92
N LEU A 299 -11.00 -27.61 -15.49
CA LEU A 299 -10.63 -27.53 -14.08
C LEU A 299 -11.05 -26.19 -13.48
N VAL A 300 -10.81 -25.08 -14.18
CA VAL A 300 -11.29 -23.74 -13.79
C VAL A 300 -12.79 -23.78 -13.52
N LYS A 301 -13.57 -24.39 -14.43
CA LYS A 301 -15.02 -24.58 -14.25
C LYS A 301 -15.36 -25.52 -13.10
N THR A 302 -14.67 -26.65 -13.00
CA THR A 302 -14.91 -27.67 -11.95
C THR A 302 -14.72 -27.09 -10.55
N TYR A 303 -13.68 -26.28 -10.37
CA TYR A 303 -13.33 -25.66 -9.11
C TYR A 303 -13.90 -24.26 -8.92
N LYS A 304 -14.70 -23.77 -9.88
CA LYS A 304 -15.43 -22.50 -9.81
C LYS A 304 -14.51 -21.27 -9.67
N ILE A 305 -13.38 -21.30 -10.37
CA ILE A 305 -12.39 -20.22 -10.37
C ILE A 305 -12.84 -19.10 -11.32
N PRO A 306 -13.05 -17.86 -10.83
CA PRO A 306 -13.44 -16.73 -11.66
C PRO A 306 -12.18 -16.02 -12.21
N LEU A 307 -11.70 -16.44 -13.38
CA LEU A 307 -10.48 -15.86 -13.98
C LEU A 307 -10.62 -14.36 -14.32
N ASP A 308 -11.85 -13.85 -14.46
CA ASP A 308 -12.12 -12.42 -14.63
C ASP A 308 -11.76 -11.57 -13.40
N LYS A 309 -11.57 -12.20 -12.24
CA LYS A 309 -11.09 -11.57 -11.00
C LYS A 309 -9.57 -11.59 -10.85
N GLY A 310 -8.86 -12.22 -11.79
CA GLY A 310 -7.41 -12.30 -11.82
C GLY A 310 -6.83 -13.53 -11.12
N VAL A 311 -5.50 -13.62 -11.16
CA VAL A 311 -4.69 -14.73 -10.63
C VAL A 311 -3.57 -14.16 -9.75
N PRO A 312 -3.08 -14.90 -8.72
CA PRO A 312 -3.43 -16.27 -8.39
C PRO A 312 -4.84 -16.41 -7.82
N ALA A 313 -5.49 -17.52 -8.16
CA ALA A 313 -6.77 -17.93 -7.57
C ALA A 313 -6.59 -19.26 -6.85
N VAL A 314 -7.29 -19.43 -5.72
CA VAL A 314 -7.01 -20.51 -4.76
C VAL A 314 -8.23 -21.39 -4.59
N SER A 315 -8.02 -22.71 -4.54
CA SER A 315 -9.02 -23.67 -4.08
C SER A 315 -8.46 -24.61 -3.02
N ILE A 316 -9.32 -25.02 -2.08
CA ILE A 316 -9.01 -26.06 -1.09
C ILE A 316 -9.89 -27.26 -1.34
N LEU A 317 -9.29 -28.44 -1.48
CA LEU A 317 -9.98 -29.72 -1.50
C LEU A 317 -9.79 -30.45 -0.18
N GLU A 318 -10.84 -31.14 0.25
CA GLU A 318 -10.76 -32.16 1.30
C GLU A 318 -9.94 -33.36 0.81
N SER A 319 -9.50 -34.22 1.72
CA SER A 319 -8.66 -35.38 1.39
C SER A 319 -9.32 -36.42 0.46
N ASN A 320 -10.62 -36.30 0.17
CA ASN A 320 -11.34 -37.13 -0.79
C ASN A 320 -11.64 -36.39 -2.12
N GLY A 321 -11.04 -35.22 -2.33
CA GLY A 321 -11.22 -34.42 -3.54
C GLY A 321 -12.43 -33.49 -3.53
N ARG A 322 -13.24 -33.49 -2.47
CA ARG A 322 -14.39 -32.57 -2.35
C ARG A 322 -13.92 -31.13 -2.20
N LEU A 323 -14.40 -30.22 -3.04
CA LEU A 323 -14.15 -28.79 -2.93
C LEU A 323 -14.71 -28.24 -1.60
N LEU A 324 -13.84 -27.58 -0.83
CA LEU A 324 -14.16 -26.92 0.43
C LEU A 324 -14.26 -25.40 0.28
N TYR A 325 -13.36 -24.84 -0.53
CA TYR A 325 -13.22 -23.42 -0.76
C TYR A 325 -12.75 -23.17 -2.18
N SER A 326 -13.28 -22.11 -2.78
CA SER A 326 -12.76 -21.49 -3.99
C SER A 326 -12.76 -19.99 -3.77
N SER A 327 -11.66 -19.33 -4.10
CA SER A 327 -11.59 -17.87 -4.16
C SER A 327 -12.60 -17.37 -5.20
N GLY A 328 -13.43 -16.40 -4.82
CA GLY A 328 -14.55 -15.91 -5.62
C GLY A 328 -14.44 -14.46 -6.03
N ASP A 329 -13.68 -13.66 -5.27
CA ASP A 329 -13.66 -12.20 -5.38
C ASP A 329 -12.24 -11.65 -5.60
N GLY A 330 -11.32 -12.51 -6.06
CA GLY A 330 -9.93 -12.12 -6.33
C GLY A 330 -9.11 -11.94 -5.05
N GLU A 331 -9.43 -12.68 -3.99
CA GLU A 331 -8.80 -12.50 -2.66
C GLU A 331 -7.27 -12.65 -2.67
N PHE A 332 -6.74 -13.31 -3.69
CA PHE A 332 -5.31 -13.60 -3.85
C PHE A 332 -4.69 -12.91 -5.07
N GLU A 333 -5.45 -12.21 -5.92
CA GLU A 333 -4.95 -11.56 -7.15
C GLU A 333 -3.81 -10.58 -6.83
N ALA A 334 -3.98 -9.80 -5.77
CA ALA A 334 -2.97 -8.88 -5.28
C ALA A 334 -2.09 -9.52 -4.18
N ALA A 335 -1.59 -10.75 -4.37
CA ALA A 335 -0.82 -11.48 -3.35
C ALA A 335 0.35 -10.67 -2.77
N ARG A 336 1.04 -9.84 -3.57
CA ARG A 336 2.12 -8.96 -3.08
C ARG A 336 1.67 -7.89 -2.07
N ARG A 337 0.36 -7.67 -1.93
CA ARG A 337 -0.27 -6.76 -0.97
C ARG A 337 -0.98 -7.50 0.16
N MET A 338 -0.96 -8.83 0.13
CA MET A 338 -1.57 -9.67 1.16
C MET A 338 -0.70 -9.67 2.42
N LEU A 339 -1.35 -9.63 3.59
CA LEU A 339 -0.64 -9.71 4.87
C LEU A 339 -0.27 -11.16 5.16
N LYS A 340 0.96 -11.41 5.63
CA LYS A 340 1.43 -12.73 6.07
C LYS A 340 0.47 -13.34 7.10
N LYS A 341 -0.02 -12.53 8.04
CA LYS A 341 -0.99 -12.97 9.04
C LYS A 341 -2.33 -13.41 8.44
N ASP A 342 -2.78 -12.79 7.35
CA ASP A 342 -4.03 -13.18 6.69
C ASP A 342 -3.83 -14.48 5.91
N LEU A 343 -2.66 -14.67 5.29
CA LEU A 343 -2.28 -15.97 4.71
C LEU A 343 -2.24 -17.07 5.75
N VAL A 344 -1.58 -16.81 6.89
CA VAL A 344 -1.51 -17.74 8.02
C VAL A 344 -2.90 -18.01 8.59
N GLN A 345 -3.77 -17.01 8.73
CA GLN A 345 -5.13 -17.18 9.22
C GLN A 345 -5.97 -18.01 8.24
N PHE A 346 -5.85 -17.75 6.94
CA PHE A 346 -6.50 -18.52 5.89
C PHE A 346 -6.06 -20.00 5.95
N LEU A 347 -4.75 -20.26 5.99
CA LEU A 347 -4.21 -21.61 6.09
C LEU A 347 -4.63 -22.30 7.38
N ASN A 348 -4.64 -21.61 8.53
CA ASN A 348 -5.12 -22.16 9.80
C ASN A 348 -6.62 -22.46 9.80
N LYS A 349 -7.43 -21.66 9.10
CA LYS A 349 -8.87 -21.93 8.92
C LYS A 349 -9.10 -23.22 8.12
N TRP A 350 -8.25 -23.46 7.13
CA TRP A 350 -8.42 -24.55 6.18
C TRP A 350 -7.50 -25.74 6.39
N LYS A 351 -6.59 -25.74 7.37
CA LYS A 351 -5.81 -26.94 7.70
C LYS A 351 -6.74 -28.03 8.21
N ARG A 352 -6.31 -29.28 8.07
CA ARG A 352 -7.09 -30.41 8.59
C ARG A 352 -7.02 -30.41 10.12
N LEU A 353 -8.16 -30.47 10.79
CA LEU A 353 -8.18 -30.71 12.24
C LEU A 353 -7.76 -32.15 12.51
N ARG A 354 -6.71 -32.33 13.32
CA ARG A 354 -6.29 -33.65 13.77
C ARG A 354 -7.29 -34.12 14.83
N SER A 355 -7.98 -35.23 14.56
CA SER A 355 -8.89 -35.90 15.49
C SER A 355 -8.13 -36.68 16.55
#